data_AF-A0A3A9DQM5-F1
#
_entry.id   AF-A0A3A9DQM5-F1
#
_cell.length_a   1.000
_cell.length_b   1.000
_cell.length_c   1.000
_cell.angle_alpha   90.00
_cell.angle_beta   90.00
_cell.angle_gamma   90.00
#
_symmetry.space_group_name_H-M   'P 1'
#
loop_
_entity.id
_entity.type
_entity.pdbx_description
1 polymer ?
#
loop_
_entity_poly.entity_id
_entity_poly.type
_entity_poly.pdbx_seq_one_letter_code
_entity_poly.pdbx_strand_id
1 'polypeptide(L)'
;MAEKEEREESPYAYEVIEEGVVIYGYRGNENIVEIPEQIEGKPVVALEGDRESHQGFVGEEVKEVILPDTLKRIGSCAFEGTNVQIVTGKGGNFTPFRELSLEEIGEHGFKGCTQLMTIPSAKRIGEGAFEGCTSLSEIGLWGTERIEDRAFYGCILLYEVELGEDVEWIGREAF
;
A
#
# COMPACT_ATOMS: atom_id res chain seq x y z
N MET A 1 -13.69 40.49 -16.82
CA MET A 1 -14.12 39.08 -16.69
C MET A 1 -12.86 38.26 -16.77
N ALA A 2 -12.33 37.85 -15.63
CA ALA A 2 -11.25 36.87 -15.56
C ALA A 2 -11.89 35.65 -14.93
N GLU A 3 -12.07 34.60 -15.73
CA GLU A 3 -12.47 33.29 -15.24
C GLU A 3 -11.38 32.85 -14.27
N LYS A 4 -11.71 32.81 -12.98
CA LYS A 4 -10.93 32.03 -12.02
C LYS A 4 -11.10 30.59 -12.49
N GLU A 5 -10.05 30.03 -13.10
CA GLU A 5 -9.90 28.59 -13.16
C GLU A 5 -10.03 28.08 -11.73
N GLU A 6 -11.14 27.43 -11.42
CA GLU A 6 -11.26 26.57 -10.26
C GLU A 6 -10.21 25.48 -10.47
N ARG A 7 -9.02 25.65 -9.88
CA ARG A 7 -8.14 24.51 -9.64
C ARG A 7 -8.96 23.60 -8.73
N GLU A 8 -9.55 22.55 -9.27
CA GLU A 8 -10.05 21.45 -8.46
C GLU A 8 -8.91 21.08 -7.52
N GLU A 9 -9.08 21.37 -6.22
CA GLU A 9 -8.10 20.98 -5.22
C GLU A 9 -8.00 19.46 -5.31
N SER A 10 -6.85 18.97 -5.77
CA SER A 10 -6.58 17.53 -5.85
C SER A 10 -7.03 16.88 -4.54
N PRO A 11 -7.77 15.75 -4.58
CA PRO A 11 -8.17 15.07 -3.35
C PRO A 11 -6.95 14.47 -2.64
N TYR A 12 -5.78 14.47 -3.26
CA TYR A 12 -4.53 13.97 -2.71
C TYR A 12 -3.74 15.09 -2.02
N ALA A 13 -3.25 14.83 -0.81
CA ALA A 13 -2.16 15.59 -0.22
C ALA A 13 -0.83 14.98 -0.70
N TYR A 14 -0.01 15.74 -1.42
CA TYR A 14 1.20 15.23 -2.04
C TYR A 14 2.36 16.23 -2.06
N GLU A 15 3.56 15.71 -2.24
CA GLU A 15 4.79 16.47 -2.52
C GLU A 15 5.41 16.01 -3.84
N VAL A 16 5.93 16.97 -4.59
CA VAL A 16 6.69 16.71 -5.82
C VAL A 16 8.18 16.69 -5.49
N ILE A 17 8.80 15.52 -5.64
CA ILE A 17 10.24 15.31 -5.45
C ILE A 17 10.97 15.13 -6.79
N GLU A 18 12.26 14.87 -6.76
CA GLU A 18 13.07 14.64 -7.96
C GLU A 18 12.60 13.38 -8.70
N GLU A 19 12.36 12.28 -7.97
CA GLU A 19 12.00 10.98 -8.53
C GLU A 19 10.54 10.89 -9.00
N GLY A 20 9.64 11.76 -8.53
CA GLY A 20 8.22 11.69 -8.84
C GLY A 20 7.35 12.43 -7.82
N VAL A 21 6.17 11.89 -7.57
CA VAL A 21 5.18 12.41 -6.63
C VAL A 21 4.99 11.42 -5.48
N VAL A 22 4.99 11.95 -4.26
CA VAL A 22 4.70 11.21 -3.03
C VAL A 22 3.36 11.66 -2.49
N ILE A 23 2.45 10.73 -2.26
CA ILE A 23 1.12 11.01 -1.69
C ILE A 23 1.15 10.66 -0.19
N TYR A 24 0.75 11.61 0.65
CA TYR A 24 0.70 11.46 2.11
C TYR A 24 -0.71 11.21 2.64
N GLY A 25 -1.72 11.42 1.81
CA GLY A 25 -3.10 11.21 2.21
C GLY A 25 -4.10 11.50 1.12
N TYR A 26 -5.32 11.05 1.36
CA TYR A 26 -6.46 11.22 0.50
C TYR A 26 -7.61 11.84 1.30
N ARG A 27 -8.18 12.92 0.77
CA ARG A 27 -9.24 13.74 1.36
C ARG A 27 -10.58 13.58 0.63
N GLY A 28 -10.67 12.64 -0.30
CA GLY A 28 -11.92 12.30 -0.97
C GLY A 28 -12.86 11.51 -0.07
N ASN A 29 -14.03 11.19 -0.61
CA ASN A 29 -15.10 10.42 0.03
C ASN A 29 -15.48 9.15 -0.76
N GLU A 30 -14.65 8.78 -1.74
CA GLU A 30 -14.88 7.63 -2.58
C GLU A 30 -14.52 6.33 -1.84
N ASN A 31 -15.32 5.28 -2.08
CA ASN A 31 -15.07 3.95 -1.52
C ASN A 31 -13.98 3.19 -2.31
N ILE A 32 -13.78 3.56 -3.57
CA ILE A 32 -12.77 3.02 -4.48
C ILE A 32 -11.89 4.20 -4.88
N VAL A 33 -10.60 4.13 -4.55
CA VAL A 33 -9.64 5.20 -4.80
C VAL A 33 -8.65 4.73 -5.86
N GLU A 34 -8.72 5.35 -7.04
CA GLU A 34 -7.75 5.15 -8.11
C GLU A 34 -6.61 6.14 -7.95
N ILE A 35 -5.45 5.64 -7.53
CA ILE A 35 -4.24 6.44 -7.46
C ILE A 35 -3.77 6.73 -8.89
N PRO A 36 -3.59 8.01 -9.27
CA PRO A 36 -3.24 8.37 -10.64
C PRO A 36 -1.81 7.93 -10.99
N GLU A 37 -1.56 7.62 -12.27
CA GLU A 37 -0.21 7.34 -12.76
C GLU A 37 0.71 8.56 -12.62
N GLN A 38 0.15 9.76 -12.76
CA GLN A 38 0.89 11.00 -12.75
C GLN A 38 0.10 12.12 -12.08
N ILE A 39 0.82 12.96 -11.35
CA ILE A 39 0.33 14.25 -10.84
C ILE A 39 1.30 15.32 -11.35
N GLU A 40 0.76 16.38 -11.94
CA GLU A 40 1.55 17.46 -12.57
C GLU A 40 2.57 16.96 -13.62
N GLY A 41 2.24 15.88 -14.34
CA GLY A 41 3.10 15.28 -15.37
C GLY A 41 4.30 14.49 -14.81
N LYS A 42 4.36 14.27 -13.50
CA LYS A 42 5.35 13.43 -12.83
C LYS A 42 4.73 12.13 -12.31
N PRO A 43 5.45 10.99 -12.36
CA PRO A 43 4.92 9.71 -11.93
C PRO A 43 4.62 9.69 -10.43
N VAL A 44 3.56 9.02 -10.01
CA VAL A 44 3.31 8.74 -8.58
C VAL A 44 4.17 7.55 -8.15
N VAL A 45 5.11 7.78 -7.24
CA VAL A 45 6.15 6.79 -6.91
C VAL A 45 6.04 6.23 -5.50
N ALA A 46 5.36 6.91 -4.58
CA ALA A 46 5.18 6.43 -3.22
C ALA A 46 3.86 6.89 -2.59
N LEU A 47 3.30 6.01 -1.74
CA LEU A 47 2.23 6.31 -0.80
C LEU A 47 2.83 6.25 0.59
N GLU A 48 2.94 7.36 1.31
CA GLU A 48 3.59 7.42 2.62
C GLU A 48 2.56 7.78 3.70
N GLY A 49 2.72 7.26 4.92
CA GLY A 49 1.96 7.75 6.07
C GLY A 49 2.54 9.06 6.58
N ASP A 50 1.68 10.00 6.99
CA ASP A 50 2.12 11.22 7.65
C ASP A 50 2.71 10.90 9.03
N ARG A 51 4.03 11.08 9.17
CA ARG A 51 4.80 10.84 10.40
C ARG A 51 4.45 11.82 11.53
N GLU A 52 3.87 12.98 11.23
CA GLU A 52 3.50 13.96 12.25
C GLU A 52 2.09 13.72 12.79
N SER A 53 1.14 13.34 11.94
CA SER A 53 -0.26 13.18 12.33
C SER A 53 -0.71 11.73 12.55
N HIS A 54 0.09 10.72 12.18
CA HIS A 54 -0.31 9.31 12.11
C HIS A 54 -1.55 9.09 11.22
N GLN A 55 -1.81 10.01 10.30
CA GLN A 55 -2.92 9.93 9.35
C GLN A 55 -2.38 9.65 7.96
N GLY A 56 -2.27 8.37 7.58
CA GLY A 56 -2.10 7.96 6.18
C GLY A 56 -3.41 8.09 5.39
N PHE A 57 -3.77 7.04 4.63
CA PHE A 57 -5.07 6.91 3.96
C PHE A 57 -6.23 6.63 4.94
N VAL A 58 -6.47 7.52 5.91
CA VAL A 58 -7.44 7.33 7.02
C VAL A 58 -8.90 7.64 6.63
N GLY A 59 -9.30 7.28 5.41
CA GLY A 59 -10.71 7.34 5.04
C GLY A 59 -11.45 6.16 5.65
N GLU A 60 -12.36 6.41 6.61
CA GLU A 60 -13.22 5.34 7.18
C GLU A 60 -14.04 4.60 6.10
N GLU A 61 -14.25 5.24 4.94
CA GLU A 61 -15.02 4.70 3.82
C GLU A 61 -14.19 4.05 2.70
N VAL A 62 -12.87 4.23 2.66
CA VAL A 62 -12.03 3.67 1.58
C VAL A 62 -11.92 2.16 1.78
N LYS A 63 -12.42 1.42 0.79
CA LYS A 63 -12.44 -0.06 0.78
C LYS A 63 -11.49 -0.65 -0.24
N GLU A 64 -11.31 0.02 -1.37
CA GLU A 64 -10.44 -0.46 -2.45
C GLU A 64 -9.51 0.65 -2.89
N VAL A 65 -8.23 0.30 -3.04
CA VAL A 65 -7.20 1.20 -3.55
C VAL A 65 -6.56 0.55 -4.77
N ILE A 66 -6.67 1.23 -5.91
CA ILE A 66 -6.08 0.79 -7.16
C ILE A 66 -4.76 1.54 -7.32
N LEU A 67 -3.65 0.81 -7.26
CA LEU A 67 -2.30 1.30 -7.37
C LEU A 67 -1.90 1.51 -8.84
N PRO A 68 -1.10 2.55 -9.14
CA PRO A 68 -0.58 2.77 -10.48
C PRO A 68 0.66 1.89 -10.71
N ASP A 69 0.97 1.60 -11.98
CA ASP A 69 2.17 0.81 -12.34
C ASP A 69 3.47 1.56 -12.04
N THR A 70 3.36 2.88 -11.90
CA THR A 70 4.47 3.78 -11.52
C THR A 70 4.86 3.69 -10.04
N LEU A 71 4.04 3.05 -9.21
CA LEU A 71 4.27 2.99 -7.76
C LEU A 71 5.43 2.07 -7.42
N LYS A 72 6.36 2.60 -6.62
CA LYS A 72 7.55 1.85 -6.17
C LYS A 72 7.44 1.45 -4.72
N ARG A 73 6.80 2.27 -3.88
CA ARG A 73 6.79 2.06 -2.43
C ARG A 73 5.44 2.34 -1.79
N ILE A 74 5.13 1.54 -0.79
CA ILE A 74 4.16 1.86 0.23
C ILE A 74 4.96 2.10 1.51
N GLY A 75 4.95 3.32 1.99
CA GLY A 75 5.74 3.79 3.11
C GLY A 75 5.19 3.38 4.46
N SER A 76 5.91 3.78 5.51
CA SER A 76 5.54 3.49 6.89
C SER A 76 4.15 4.06 7.21
N CYS A 77 3.33 3.27 7.89
CA CYS A 77 1.98 3.64 8.35
C CYS A 77 1.02 4.15 7.25
N ALA A 78 1.31 3.93 5.96
CA ALA A 78 0.52 4.49 4.85
C ALA A 78 -0.97 4.13 4.91
N PHE A 79 -1.29 2.93 5.38
CA PHE A 79 -2.64 2.39 5.53
C PHE A 79 -2.92 1.87 6.95
N GLU A 80 -2.13 2.24 7.96
CA GLU A 80 -2.31 1.75 9.33
C GLU A 80 -3.74 2.02 9.84
N GLY A 81 -4.41 0.97 10.33
CA GLY A 81 -5.74 1.00 10.91
C GLY A 81 -6.88 1.27 9.93
N THR A 82 -6.62 1.26 8.62
CA THR A 82 -7.63 1.57 7.60
C THR A 82 -8.56 0.39 7.32
N ASN A 83 -9.74 0.68 6.75
CA ASN A 83 -10.74 -0.31 6.34
C ASN A 83 -10.50 -0.87 4.91
N VAL A 84 -9.31 -0.67 4.35
CA VAL A 84 -8.99 -1.15 3.01
C VAL A 84 -9.06 -2.68 2.97
N GLN A 85 -9.83 -3.18 2.02
CA GLN A 85 -10.06 -4.61 1.77
C GLN A 85 -9.15 -5.14 0.68
N ILE A 86 -8.95 -4.32 -0.36
CA ILE A 86 -8.31 -4.73 -1.60
C ILE A 86 -7.34 -3.64 -2.02
N VAL A 87 -6.11 -4.08 -2.29
CA VAL A 87 -5.09 -3.27 -2.94
C VAL A 87 -4.69 -4.00 -4.22
N THR A 88 -5.06 -3.45 -5.37
CA THR A 88 -4.85 -4.07 -6.70
C THR A 88 -4.04 -3.14 -7.61
N GLY A 89 -3.29 -3.72 -8.56
CA GLY A 89 -2.78 -2.96 -9.70
C GLY A 89 -3.91 -2.70 -10.73
N LYS A 90 -3.71 -1.78 -11.67
CA LYS A 90 -4.69 -1.55 -12.74
C LYS A 90 -4.94 -2.82 -13.56
N GLY A 91 -6.22 -3.16 -13.74
CA GLY A 91 -6.66 -4.30 -14.56
C GLY A 91 -7.37 -5.36 -13.75
N GLY A 92 -8.62 -5.07 -13.35
CA GLY A 92 -9.49 -5.90 -12.51
C GLY A 92 -9.93 -7.24 -13.11
N ASN A 93 -8.97 -8.06 -13.54
CA ASN A 93 -9.13 -9.50 -13.70
C ASN A 93 -8.21 -10.16 -12.69
N PHE A 94 -8.77 -11.11 -11.93
CA PHE A 94 -8.15 -11.97 -10.93
C PHE A 94 -6.96 -12.76 -11.51
N THR A 95 -5.91 -12.06 -11.90
CA THR A 95 -4.64 -12.61 -12.35
C THR A 95 -3.72 -12.57 -11.14
N PRO A 96 -3.05 -13.69 -10.79
CA PRO A 96 -2.12 -13.70 -9.67
C PRO A 96 -1.09 -12.60 -9.89
N PHE A 97 -0.89 -11.77 -8.87
CA PHE A 97 -0.08 -10.54 -8.78
C PHE A 97 1.38 -10.71 -9.27
N ARG A 98 1.59 -10.95 -10.56
CA ARG A 98 2.93 -11.12 -11.17
C ARG A 98 3.43 -9.85 -11.86
N GLU A 99 2.60 -8.83 -12.03
CA GLU A 99 2.96 -7.62 -12.79
C GLU A 99 3.29 -6.39 -11.92
N LEU A 100 2.74 -6.27 -10.70
CA LEU A 100 3.08 -5.19 -9.78
C LEU A 100 3.99 -5.70 -8.65
N SER A 101 5.26 -5.32 -8.70
CA SER A 101 6.26 -5.63 -7.67
C SER A 101 6.83 -4.32 -7.13
N LEU A 102 6.49 -4.03 -5.88
CA LEU A 102 7.00 -2.88 -5.16
C LEU A 102 8.45 -3.12 -4.74
N GLU A 103 9.23 -2.05 -4.65
CA GLU A 103 10.55 -2.09 -4.02
C GLU A 103 10.40 -2.32 -2.51
N GLU A 104 9.38 -1.72 -1.88
CA GLU A 104 9.20 -1.75 -0.42
C GLU A 104 7.74 -1.57 0.02
N ILE A 105 7.38 -2.33 1.05
CA ILE A 105 6.26 -2.04 1.96
C ILE A 105 6.87 -1.75 3.33
N GLY A 106 6.71 -0.53 3.82
CA GLY A 106 7.37 -0.01 5.01
C GLY A 106 6.79 -0.53 6.33
N GLU A 107 7.48 -0.15 7.42
CA GLU A 107 7.08 -0.47 8.79
C GLU A 107 5.62 -0.08 9.04
N HIS A 108 4.83 -1.03 9.55
CA HIS A 108 3.41 -0.83 9.85
C HIS A 108 2.55 -0.34 8.67
N GLY A 109 3.00 -0.50 7.41
CA GLY A 109 2.34 0.03 6.22
C GLY A 109 0.84 -0.31 6.12
N PHE A 110 0.43 -1.51 6.56
CA PHE A 110 -0.94 -2.03 6.61
C PHE A 110 -1.32 -2.56 8.00
N LYS A 111 -0.63 -2.14 9.06
CA LYS A 111 -0.91 -2.65 10.41
C LYS A 111 -2.37 -2.42 10.78
N GLY A 112 -3.04 -3.46 11.27
CA GLY A 112 -4.43 -3.38 11.71
C GLY A 112 -5.46 -3.24 10.57
N CYS A 113 -5.08 -3.44 9.30
CA CYS A 113 -6.04 -3.56 8.19
C CYS A 113 -6.80 -4.90 8.28
N THR A 114 -7.72 -4.98 9.24
CA THR A 114 -8.44 -6.22 9.58
C THR A 114 -9.28 -6.79 8.44
N GLN A 115 -9.61 -5.97 7.44
CA GLN A 115 -10.39 -6.33 6.27
C GLN A 115 -9.55 -6.66 5.03
N LEU A 116 -8.23 -6.49 5.08
CA LEU A 116 -7.31 -6.71 3.97
C LEU A 116 -7.24 -8.21 3.62
N MET A 117 -7.63 -8.55 2.39
CA MET A 117 -7.67 -9.94 1.90
C MET A 117 -6.53 -10.26 0.93
N THR A 118 -5.95 -9.25 0.29
CA THR A 118 -4.88 -9.41 -0.70
C THR A 118 -3.81 -8.35 -0.50
N ILE A 119 -2.57 -8.69 -0.80
CA ILE A 119 -1.41 -7.78 -0.68
C ILE A 119 -0.65 -7.70 -2.01
N PRO A 120 -0.04 -6.55 -2.34
CA PRO A 120 0.90 -6.48 -3.46
C PRO A 120 2.19 -7.23 -3.13
N SER A 121 2.90 -7.74 -4.15
CA SER A 121 4.26 -8.26 -3.96
C SER A 121 5.24 -7.10 -3.72
N ALA A 122 6.24 -7.33 -2.87
CA ALA A 122 7.31 -6.39 -2.61
C ALA A 122 8.64 -7.11 -2.37
N LYS A 123 9.75 -6.47 -2.77
CA LYS A 123 11.10 -6.99 -2.47
C LYS A 123 11.41 -6.98 -0.97
N ARG A 124 10.98 -5.94 -0.28
CA ARG A 124 11.17 -5.76 1.17
C ARG A 124 9.84 -5.54 1.85
N ILE A 125 9.58 -6.31 2.90
CA ILE A 125 8.42 -6.17 3.79
C ILE A 125 8.94 -5.77 5.16
N GLY A 126 8.56 -4.57 5.60
CA GLY A 126 9.03 -3.94 6.84
C GLY A 126 8.46 -4.55 8.12
N GLU A 127 9.00 -4.09 9.26
CA GLU A 127 8.60 -4.56 10.58
C GLU A 127 7.10 -4.31 10.80
N GLY A 128 6.38 -5.36 11.21
CA GLY A 128 4.95 -5.28 11.48
C GLY A 128 4.11 -4.76 10.30
N ALA A 129 4.58 -4.86 9.04
CA ALA A 129 3.93 -4.26 7.87
C ALA A 129 2.46 -4.67 7.72
N PHE A 130 2.12 -5.92 8.02
CA PHE A 130 0.77 -6.48 7.99
C PHE A 130 0.33 -6.99 9.37
N GLU A 131 0.92 -6.45 10.45
CA GLU A 131 0.60 -6.87 11.81
C GLU A 131 -0.91 -6.72 12.07
N GLY A 132 -1.59 -7.79 12.49
CA GLY A 132 -3.02 -7.77 12.78
C GLY A 132 -3.95 -7.69 11.57
N CYS A 133 -3.47 -7.97 10.35
CA CYS A 133 -4.34 -8.16 9.17
C CYS A 133 -5.12 -9.48 9.28
N THR A 134 -6.22 -9.47 10.02
CA THR A 134 -6.94 -10.70 10.40
C THR A 134 -7.74 -11.38 9.29
N SER A 135 -8.02 -10.70 8.17
CA SER A 135 -8.73 -11.29 7.02
C SER A 135 -7.80 -11.91 5.97
N LEU A 136 -6.49 -11.70 6.09
CA LEU A 136 -5.51 -12.24 5.15
C LEU A 136 -5.37 -13.74 5.37
N SER A 137 -5.68 -14.55 4.34
CA SER A 137 -5.74 -16.01 4.47
C SER A 137 -4.66 -16.76 3.68
N GLU A 138 -4.30 -16.24 2.52
CA GLU A 138 -3.33 -16.84 1.59
C GLU A 138 -2.44 -15.73 1.03
N ILE A 139 -1.13 -15.93 0.99
CA ILE A 139 -0.19 -14.98 0.38
C ILE A 139 0.85 -15.68 -0.48
N GLY A 140 1.18 -15.05 -1.62
CA GLY A 140 2.30 -15.41 -2.47
C GLY A 140 3.37 -14.33 -2.45
N LEU A 141 4.56 -14.67 -1.95
CA LEU A 141 5.71 -13.77 -1.79
C LEU A 141 6.81 -14.12 -2.80
N TRP A 142 6.49 -14.02 -4.09
CA TRP A 142 7.44 -14.24 -5.18
C TRP A 142 8.21 -12.96 -5.49
N GLY A 143 9.54 -13.04 -5.51
CA GLY A 143 10.41 -11.86 -5.65
C GLY A 143 10.64 -11.08 -4.35
N THR A 144 10.10 -11.55 -3.22
CA THR A 144 10.40 -10.99 -1.90
C THR A 144 11.77 -11.47 -1.45
N GLU A 145 12.67 -10.53 -1.18
CA GLU A 145 14.03 -10.78 -0.73
C GLU A 145 14.11 -10.76 0.81
N ARG A 146 13.31 -9.89 1.45
CA ARG A 146 13.41 -9.62 2.89
C ARG A 146 12.06 -9.44 3.57
N ILE A 147 11.85 -10.18 4.65
CA ILE A 147 10.68 -10.10 5.53
C ILE A 147 11.18 -9.79 6.93
N GLU A 148 10.87 -8.61 7.45
CA GLU A 148 11.36 -8.14 8.75
C GLU A 148 10.52 -8.70 9.92
N ASP A 149 10.91 -8.35 11.15
CA ASP A 149 10.27 -8.84 12.38
C ASP A 149 8.76 -8.54 12.37
N ARG A 150 7.96 -9.51 12.83
CA ARG A 150 6.50 -9.37 12.98
C ARG A 150 5.71 -8.98 11.73
N ALA A 151 6.30 -9.09 10.53
CA ALA A 151 5.68 -8.64 9.28
C ALA A 151 4.21 -9.08 9.11
N PHE A 152 3.85 -10.30 9.48
CA PHE A 152 2.49 -10.85 9.45
C PHE A 152 2.00 -11.30 10.85
N TYR A 153 2.59 -10.75 11.92
CA TYR A 153 2.23 -11.12 13.27
C TYR A 153 0.75 -10.84 13.55
N GLY A 154 0.01 -11.84 14.04
CA GLY A 154 -1.42 -11.69 14.32
C GLY A 154 -2.33 -11.75 13.08
N CYS A 155 -1.83 -12.16 11.92
CA CYS A 155 -2.66 -12.56 10.78
C CYS A 155 -3.35 -13.91 11.08
N ILE A 156 -4.38 -13.90 11.92
CA ILE A 156 -4.98 -15.13 12.50
C ILE A 156 -5.63 -16.10 11.50
N LEU A 157 -6.00 -15.63 10.31
CA LEU A 157 -6.57 -16.46 9.24
C LEU A 157 -5.53 -16.91 8.22
N LEU A 158 -4.28 -16.44 8.30
CA LEU A 158 -3.21 -16.77 7.36
C LEU A 158 -2.83 -18.24 7.53
N TYR A 159 -3.26 -19.08 6.59
CA TYR A 159 -3.05 -20.52 6.65
C TYR A 159 -2.12 -21.04 5.55
N GLU A 160 -1.91 -20.25 4.49
CA GLU A 160 -1.03 -20.59 3.37
C GLU A 160 -0.10 -19.43 3.03
N VAL A 161 1.20 -19.74 2.96
CA VAL A 161 2.27 -18.80 2.60
C VAL A 161 3.15 -19.48 1.55
N GLU A 162 3.10 -18.99 0.32
CA GLU A 162 4.01 -19.40 -0.74
C GLU A 162 5.21 -18.45 -0.79
N LEU A 163 6.41 -18.97 -0.51
CA LEU A 163 7.65 -18.20 -0.58
C LEU A 163 8.35 -18.42 -1.93
N GLY A 164 8.81 -17.34 -2.55
CA GLY A 164 9.66 -17.39 -3.75
C GLY A 164 11.09 -17.85 -3.45
N GLU A 165 11.86 -18.12 -4.51
CA GLU A 165 13.27 -18.55 -4.41
C GLU A 165 14.21 -17.43 -3.95
N ASP A 166 13.76 -16.17 -4.03
CA ASP A 166 14.58 -14.99 -3.73
C ASP A 166 14.63 -14.63 -2.23
N VAL A 167 13.87 -15.32 -1.36
CA VAL A 167 13.79 -14.98 0.07
C VAL A 167 15.13 -15.25 0.76
N GLU A 168 15.78 -14.18 1.24
CA GLU A 168 17.08 -14.25 1.91
C GLU A 168 16.98 -14.13 3.44
N TRP A 169 15.94 -13.47 3.95
CA TRP A 169 15.79 -13.19 5.37
C TRP A 169 14.33 -13.20 5.82
N ILE A 170 14.08 -13.87 6.95
CA ILE A 170 12.79 -13.91 7.64
C ILE A 170 13.06 -13.51 9.10
N GLY A 171 12.42 -12.42 9.53
CA GLY A 171 12.53 -11.87 10.87
C GLY A 171 11.87 -12.72 11.93
N ARG A 172 12.07 -12.33 13.19
CA ARG A 172 11.46 -12.96 14.35
C ARG A 172 9.95 -12.72 14.33
N GLU A 173 9.18 -13.78 14.63
CA GLU A 173 7.71 -13.70 14.72
C GLU A 173 7.05 -13.20 13.40
N ALA A 174 7.73 -13.37 12.25
CA ALA A 174 7.29 -12.82 10.98
C ALA A 174 5.96 -13.38 10.48
N PHE A 175 5.59 -14.62 10.85
CA PHE A 175 4.32 -15.27 10.54
C PHE A 175 3.71 -15.87 11.82
#